data_AF-A0A4Z2FXG7-F1
#
_entry.id   AF-A0A4Z2FXG7-F1
#
_cell.length_a   1.000
_cell.length_b   1.000
_cell.length_c   1.000
_cell.angle_alpha   90.00
_cell.angle_beta   90.00
_cell.angle_gamma   90.00
#
_symmetry.space_group_name_H-M   'P 1'
#
loop_
_entity.id
_entity.type
_entity.pdbx_description
1 polymer ?
#
loop_
_entity_poly.entity_id
_entity_poly.type
_entity_poly.pdbx_seq_one_letter_code
_entity_poly.pdbx_strand_id
1 'polypeptide(L)'
;MCVSPQGVFIQLVQADSPAALAGLRFGDQVLQINGQNCAGLSVDKAHKALKAAAETRIELVVRDRPFQRTVTMHKDSSGHVGFIYKSGKITSLVKDASAARNGMLTDHFICEVNGQNVIGLKDSQVKDILTTSPAAMTITIMPKFIYEHMVKRMSSGLLRSAMDHSVPEV
;
A
#
# COMPACT_ATOMS: atom_id res chain seq x y z
N MET A 1 9.83 4.61 7.14
CA MET A 1 8.75 4.86 8.12
C MET A 1 8.50 6.35 8.23
N CYS A 2 7.23 6.78 8.24
CA CYS A 2 6.83 8.15 8.59
C CYS A 2 6.06 8.19 9.89
N VAL A 3 5.95 9.40 10.43
CA VAL A 3 5.05 9.72 11.52
C VAL A 3 4.04 10.71 11.00
N SER A 4 2.76 10.35 11.12
CA SER A 4 1.65 11.31 11.08
C SER A 4 1.43 11.82 12.51
N PRO A 5 0.70 12.93 12.73
CA PRO A 5 0.51 13.52 14.06
C PRO A 5 0.01 12.55 15.16
N GLN A 6 -0.45 11.34 14.82
CA GLN A 6 -0.92 10.33 15.76
C GLN A 6 -0.25 8.93 15.66
N GLY A 7 0.83 8.71 14.88
CA GLY A 7 1.48 7.39 14.88
C GLY A 7 2.61 7.16 13.87
N VAL A 8 3.28 6.01 14.00
CA VAL A 8 4.38 5.53 13.12
C VAL A 8 3.82 4.57 12.06
N PHE A 9 4.16 4.80 10.79
CA PHE A 9 3.66 4.02 9.66
C PHE A 9 4.79 3.56 8.73
N ILE A 10 4.63 2.37 8.15
CA ILE A 10 5.50 1.83 7.11
C ILE A 10 5.22 2.56 5.79
N GLN A 11 6.27 3.10 5.17
CA GLN A 11 6.20 3.86 3.89
C GLN A 11 6.93 3.18 2.73
N LEU A 12 7.82 2.25 3.06
CA LEU A 12 8.67 1.56 2.11
C LEU A 12 9.02 0.23 2.75
N VAL A 13 8.81 -0.84 1.99
CA VAL A 13 9.30 -2.18 2.31
C VAL A 13 10.16 -2.57 1.13
N GLN A 14 11.44 -2.82 1.40
CA GLN A 14 12.37 -3.20 0.35
C GLN A 14 12.13 -4.66 -0.05
N ALA A 15 12.08 -4.95 -1.34
CA ALA A 15 12.04 -6.32 -1.84
C ALA A 15 13.17 -7.16 -1.23
N ASP A 16 12.88 -8.44 -0.93
CA ASP A 16 13.83 -9.40 -0.34
C ASP A 16 14.45 -9.00 1.02
N SER A 17 13.87 -7.99 1.69
CA SER A 17 14.32 -7.56 3.01
C SER A 17 13.67 -8.37 4.14
N PRO A 18 14.25 -8.39 5.36
CA PRO A 18 13.60 -8.98 6.52
C PRO A 18 12.19 -8.44 6.79
N ALA A 19 11.94 -7.18 6.43
CA ALA A 19 10.61 -6.57 6.54
C ALA A 19 9.61 -7.18 5.55
N ALA A 20 10.02 -7.43 4.30
CA ALA A 20 9.19 -8.09 3.30
C ALA A 20 8.90 -9.55 3.70
N LEU A 21 9.92 -10.29 4.14
CA LEU A 21 9.78 -11.67 4.62
C LEU A 21 8.87 -11.78 5.86
N ALA A 22 8.87 -10.76 6.72
CA ALA A 22 7.96 -10.66 7.86
C ALA A 22 6.53 -10.25 7.46
N GLY A 23 6.26 -10.01 6.18
CA GLY A 23 4.95 -9.64 5.66
C GLY A 23 4.54 -8.20 5.92
N LEU A 24 5.47 -7.31 6.30
CA LEU A 24 5.16 -5.88 6.45
C LEU A 24 4.81 -5.27 5.10
N ARG A 25 3.86 -4.34 5.12
CA ARG A 25 3.37 -3.67 3.92
C ARG A 25 3.33 -2.16 4.07
N PHE A 26 3.33 -1.46 2.93
CA PHE A 26 3.04 -0.03 2.91
C PHE A 26 1.71 0.24 3.59
N GLY A 27 1.67 1.21 4.51
CA GLY A 27 0.45 1.58 5.22
C GLY A 27 0.29 0.92 6.59
N ASP A 28 1.07 -0.09 6.94
CA ASP A 28 1.04 -0.68 8.28
C ASP A 28 1.38 0.34 9.35
N GLN A 29 0.65 0.28 10.46
CA GLN A 29 0.92 1.13 11.62
C GLN A 29 1.72 0.36 12.66
N VAL A 30 2.90 0.87 13.01
CA VAL A 30 3.72 0.31 14.08
C VAL A 30 3.22 0.85 15.42
N LEU A 31 2.72 -0.04 16.27
CA LEU A 31 2.22 0.26 17.61
C LEU A 31 3.34 0.12 18.65
N GLN A 32 4.22 -0.87 18.49
CA GLN A 32 5.37 -1.08 19.37
C GLN A 32 6.62 -1.50 18.62
N ILE A 33 7.79 -1.12 19.16
CA ILE A 33 9.11 -1.60 18.75
C ILE A 33 9.79 -2.15 20.01
N ASN A 34 10.10 -3.46 20.03
CA ASN A 34 10.71 -4.15 21.17
C ASN A 34 9.98 -3.87 22.50
N GLY A 35 8.65 -3.94 22.49
CA GLY A 35 7.79 -3.66 23.64
C GLY A 35 7.62 -2.17 24.00
N GLN A 36 8.29 -1.24 23.32
CA GLN A 36 8.12 0.19 23.53
C GLN A 36 7.00 0.77 22.65
N ASN A 37 6.03 1.46 23.27
CA ASN A 37 4.92 2.11 22.58
C ASN A 37 5.40 3.21 21.63
N CYS A 38 4.89 3.18 20.41
CA CYS A 38 5.19 4.17 19.36
C CYS A 38 4.27 5.41 19.40
N ALA A 39 3.27 5.42 20.27
CA ALA A 39 2.35 6.55 20.41
C ALA A 39 3.13 7.84 20.78
N GLY A 40 2.95 8.90 19.98
CA GLY A 40 3.63 10.19 20.18
C GLY A 40 5.13 10.21 19.85
N LEU A 41 5.71 9.11 19.35
CA LEU A 41 7.10 9.11 18.89
C LEU A 41 7.25 9.92 17.60
N SER A 42 8.34 10.69 17.49
CA SER A 42 8.74 11.30 16.23
C SER A 42 9.38 10.28 15.30
N VAL A 43 9.45 10.61 13.99
CA VAL A 43 10.12 9.76 12.98
C VAL A 43 11.54 9.43 13.43
N ASP A 44 12.27 10.45 13.85
CA ASP A 44 13.68 10.30 14.21
C ASP A 44 13.86 9.39 15.43
N LYS A 45 12.96 9.46 16.41
CA LYS A 45 12.98 8.55 17.56
C LYS A 45 12.66 7.12 17.16
N ALA A 46 11.66 6.90 16.31
CA ALA A 46 11.33 5.56 15.81
C ALA A 46 12.50 4.97 14.98
N HIS A 47 13.14 5.79 14.12
CA HIS A 47 14.32 5.36 13.36
C HIS A 47 15.51 5.06 14.27
N LYS A 48 15.74 5.88 15.31
CA LYS A 48 16.78 5.60 16.32
C LYS A 48 16.51 4.31 17.08
N ALA A 49 15.26 4.04 17.45
CA ALA A 49 14.87 2.81 18.13
C ALA A 49 15.14 1.57 17.26
N LEU A 50 14.81 1.62 15.96
CA LEU A 50 15.15 0.54 15.03
C LEU A 50 16.66 0.37 14.84
N LYS A 51 17.41 1.47 14.72
CA LYS A 51 18.87 1.43 14.54
C LYS A 51 19.61 0.93 15.79
N ALA A 52 19.07 1.19 16.97
CA ALA A 52 19.65 0.75 18.24
C ALA A 52 19.24 -0.67 18.64
N ALA A 53 18.26 -1.26 17.93
CA ALA A 53 17.85 -2.63 18.18
C ALA A 53 18.97 -3.61 17.82
N ALA A 54 18.99 -4.76 18.50
CA ALA A 54 19.96 -5.81 18.21
C ALA A 54 19.81 -6.29 16.75
N GLU A 55 20.94 -6.51 16.08
CA GLU A 55 20.98 -6.95 14.67
C GLU A 55 20.26 -8.28 14.45
N THR A 56 20.10 -9.09 15.50
CA THR A 56 19.54 -10.44 15.42
C THR A 56 18.02 -10.49 15.48
N ARG A 57 17.35 -9.52 16.14
CA ARG A 57 15.88 -9.54 16.30
C ARG A 57 15.31 -8.16 16.60
N ILE A 58 14.28 -7.79 15.84
CA ILE A 58 13.40 -6.65 16.11
C ILE A 58 11.97 -7.18 16.21
N GLU A 59 11.31 -6.92 17.33
CA GLU A 59 9.91 -7.27 17.53
C GLU A 59 9.01 -6.06 17.29
N LEU A 60 8.03 -6.22 16.40
CA LEU A 60 7.09 -5.17 16.04
C LEU A 60 5.66 -5.63 16.36
N VAL A 61 4.90 -4.79 17.05
CA VAL A 61 3.44 -4.94 17.10
C VAL A 61 2.86 -4.00 16.07
N VAL A 62 2.14 -4.54 15.10
CA VAL A 62 1.63 -3.81 13.94
C VAL A 62 0.12 -3.93 13.83
N ARG A 63 -0.53 -2.85 13.42
CA ARG A 63 -1.91 -2.85 12.95
C ARG A 63 -1.91 -2.81 11.42
N ASP A 64 -2.52 -3.84 10.83
CA ASP A 64 -2.55 -4.03 9.37
C ASP A 64 -3.29 -2.87 8.69
N ARG A 65 -2.57 -2.15 7.82
CA ARG A 65 -3.05 -1.15 6.86
C ARG A 65 -4.33 -0.39 7.26
N PRO A 66 -4.37 0.36 8.39
CA PRO A 66 -5.62 0.93 8.94
C PRO A 66 -6.30 1.99 8.08
N PHE A 67 -5.62 2.52 7.06
CA PHE A 67 -6.17 3.52 6.14
C PHE A 67 -6.43 2.98 4.74
N GLN A 68 -6.30 1.67 4.54
CA GLN A 68 -6.62 1.03 3.29
C GLN A 68 -8.00 0.39 3.34
N ARG A 69 -8.66 0.34 2.18
CA ARG A 69 -9.94 -0.32 1.97
C ARG A 69 -9.82 -1.29 0.81
N THR A 70 -10.41 -2.46 0.97
CA THR A 70 -10.46 -3.48 -0.08
C THR A 70 -11.82 -3.46 -0.77
N VAL A 71 -11.82 -3.56 -2.10
CA VAL A 71 -13.02 -3.66 -2.94
C VAL A 71 -12.84 -4.81 -3.92
N THR A 72 -13.73 -5.80 -3.83
CA THR A 72 -13.78 -6.91 -4.79
C THR A 72 -14.78 -6.59 -5.89
N MET A 73 -14.35 -6.82 -7.14
CA MET A 73 -15.08 -6.52 -8.36
C MET A 73 -14.93 -7.68 -9.34
N HIS A 74 -15.76 -7.67 -10.37
CA HIS A 74 -15.73 -8.66 -11.43
C HIS A 74 -15.62 -7.98 -12.79
N LYS A 75 -14.73 -8.50 -13.65
CA LYS A 75 -14.64 -8.11 -15.05
C LYS A 75 -15.94 -8.45 -15.76
N ASP A 76 -16.38 -7.55 -16.63
CA ASP A 76 -17.46 -7.80 -17.58
C ASP A 76 -17.00 -8.71 -18.75
N SER A 77 -17.90 -8.98 -19.69
CA SER A 77 -17.60 -9.75 -20.90
C SER A 77 -16.54 -9.10 -21.80
N SER A 78 -16.24 -7.82 -21.62
CA SER A 78 -15.21 -7.08 -22.32
C SER A 78 -13.89 -7.01 -21.54
N GLY A 79 -13.80 -7.67 -20.38
CA GLY A 79 -12.59 -7.74 -19.56
C GLY A 79 -12.37 -6.55 -18.62
N HIS A 80 -13.37 -5.68 -18.42
CA HIS A 80 -13.23 -4.46 -17.63
C HIS A 80 -14.02 -4.49 -16.32
N VAL A 81 -13.46 -3.88 -15.27
CA VAL A 81 -14.17 -3.65 -14.00
C VAL A 81 -14.82 -2.25 -13.91
N GLY A 82 -14.38 -1.31 -14.76
CA GLY A 82 -15.04 -0.02 -14.97
C GLY A 82 -14.58 1.14 -14.08
N PHE A 83 -13.28 1.36 -13.94
CA PHE A 83 -12.71 2.60 -13.41
C PHE A 83 -11.61 3.14 -14.32
N ILE A 84 -11.36 4.44 -14.26
CA ILE A 84 -10.24 5.11 -14.92
C ILE A 84 -9.29 5.60 -13.84
N TYR A 85 -7.99 5.46 -14.09
CA TYR A 85 -6.95 5.94 -13.20
C TYR A 85 -5.83 6.63 -13.98
N LYS A 86 -5.07 7.46 -13.28
CA LYS A 86 -3.89 8.17 -13.79
C LYS A 86 -2.87 8.30 -12.68
N SER A 87 -1.63 7.91 -12.97
CA SER A 87 -0.53 7.88 -12.00
C SER A 87 -0.92 7.12 -10.72
N GLY A 88 -1.54 5.95 -10.89
CA GLY A 88 -2.06 5.13 -9.79
C GLY A 88 -3.28 5.67 -9.04
N LYS A 89 -3.77 6.89 -9.34
CA LYS A 89 -4.96 7.48 -8.69
C LYS A 89 -6.22 7.26 -9.53
N ILE A 90 -7.30 6.79 -8.91
CA ILE A 90 -8.60 6.63 -9.56
C ILE A 90 -9.26 8.00 -9.76
N THR A 91 -9.63 8.30 -11.00
CA THR A 91 -10.17 9.60 -11.41
C THR A 91 -11.66 9.56 -11.72
N SER A 92 -12.17 8.43 -12.22
CA SER A 92 -13.60 8.28 -12.52
C SER A 92 -14.03 6.82 -12.54
N LEU A 93 -15.33 6.61 -12.45
CA LEU A 93 -15.99 5.31 -12.50
C LEU A 93 -16.93 5.26 -13.70
N VAL A 94 -17.00 4.12 -14.35
CA VAL A 94 -17.95 3.86 -15.42
C VAL A 94 -19.31 3.54 -14.78
N LYS A 95 -20.35 4.23 -15.23
CA LYS A 95 -21.72 4.01 -14.76
C LYS A 95 -22.12 2.54 -14.97
N ASP A 96 -22.84 1.96 -14.01
CA ASP A 96 -23.36 0.59 -14.02
C ASP A 96 -22.30 -0.53 -14.06
N ALA A 97 -21.01 -0.19 -14.11
CA ALA A 97 -19.92 -1.15 -14.06
C ALA A 97 -19.70 -1.73 -12.67
N SER A 98 -18.89 -2.79 -12.59
CA SER A 98 -18.60 -3.47 -11.32
C SER A 98 -18.01 -2.55 -10.26
N ALA A 99 -17.11 -1.64 -10.64
CA ALA A 99 -16.51 -0.68 -9.74
C ALA A 99 -17.53 0.27 -9.10
N ALA A 100 -18.46 0.82 -9.88
CA ALA A 100 -19.51 1.68 -9.35
C ALA A 100 -20.44 0.92 -8.40
N ARG A 101 -20.82 -0.32 -8.76
CA ARG A 101 -21.73 -1.16 -7.96
C ARG A 101 -21.13 -1.62 -6.63
N ASN A 102 -19.81 -1.81 -6.57
CA ASN A 102 -19.11 -2.29 -5.37
C ASN A 102 -18.56 -1.16 -4.49
N GLY A 103 -18.91 0.10 -4.78
CA GLY A 103 -18.51 1.24 -3.96
C GLY A 103 -17.02 1.58 -4.06
N MET A 104 -16.42 1.35 -5.23
CA MET A 104 -15.12 1.91 -5.55
C MET A 104 -15.18 3.44 -5.44
N LEU A 105 -14.10 4.08 -5.01
CA LEU A 105 -14.07 5.53 -4.78
C LEU A 105 -13.04 6.21 -5.68
N THR A 106 -13.42 7.37 -6.22
CA THR A 106 -12.48 8.30 -6.86
C THR A 106 -11.64 9.02 -5.81
N ASP A 107 -10.56 9.68 -6.25
CA ASP A 107 -9.61 10.36 -5.37
C ASP A 107 -8.96 9.43 -4.32
N HIS A 108 -8.78 8.17 -4.72
CA HIS A 108 -8.04 7.15 -4.00
C HIS A 108 -6.91 6.62 -4.89
N PHE A 109 -5.80 6.24 -4.27
CA PHE A 109 -4.70 5.54 -4.92
C PHE A 109 -4.91 4.03 -4.84
N ILE A 110 -4.55 3.35 -5.93
CA ILE A 110 -4.47 1.90 -5.99
C ILE A 110 -3.20 1.48 -5.25
N CYS A 111 -3.36 0.72 -4.18
CA CYS A 111 -2.26 0.21 -3.37
C CYS A 111 -1.89 -1.21 -3.79
N GLU A 112 -2.89 -2.07 -3.97
CA GLU A 112 -2.67 -3.47 -4.35
C GLU A 112 -3.72 -3.96 -5.35
N VAL A 113 -3.33 -4.93 -6.18
CA VAL A 113 -4.23 -5.70 -7.05
C VAL A 113 -4.02 -7.18 -6.72
N ASN A 114 -5.06 -7.86 -6.26
CA ASN A 114 -5.03 -9.26 -5.82
C ASN A 114 -3.90 -9.55 -4.80
N GLY A 115 -3.65 -8.60 -3.90
CA GLY A 115 -2.62 -8.69 -2.87
C GLY A 115 -1.20 -8.33 -3.34
N GLN A 116 -0.96 -8.16 -4.65
CA GLN A 116 0.29 -7.65 -5.19
C GLN A 116 0.34 -6.12 -5.04
N ASN A 117 1.37 -5.60 -4.37
CA ASN A 117 1.60 -4.16 -4.25
C ASN A 117 1.90 -3.53 -5.61
N VAL A 118 1.26 -2.40 -5.92
CA VAL A 118 1.45 -1.64 -7.18
C VAL A 118 1.93 -0.21 -6.96
N ILE A 119 2.23 0.19 -5.72
CA ILE A 119 2.66 1.54 -5.35
C ILE A 119 4.01 1.88 -5.98
N GLY A 120 4.06 2.91 -6.82
CA GLY A 120 5.28 3.36 -7.50
C GLY A 120 5.49 2.74 -8.88
N LEU A 121 4.68 1.76 -9.28
CA LEU A 121 4.68 1.24 -10.65
C LEU A 121 4.17 2.29 -11.64
N LYS A 122 4.62 2.17 -12.90
CA LYS A 122 4.09 2.98 -14.00
C LYS A 122 2.67 2.52 -14.35
N ASP A 123 1.84 3.43 -14.85
CA ASP A 123 0.46 3.10 -15.27
C ASP A 123 0.40 1.95 -16.27
N SER A 124 1.39 1.79 -17.15
CA SER A 124 1.48 0.66 -18.07
C SER A 124 1.63 -0.68 -17.34
N GLN A 125 2.48 -0.74 -16.31
CA GLN A 125 2.68 -1.95 -15.53
C GLN A 125 1.43 -2.28 -14.68
N VAL A 126 0.80 -1.26 -14.09
CA VAL A 126 -0.48 -1.43 -13.39
C VAL A 126 -1.56 -1.93 -14.36
N LYS A 127 -1.58 -1.42 -15.60
CA LYS A 127 -2.52 -1.85 -16.64
C LYS A 127 -2.30 -3.30 -17.00
N ASP A 128 -1.05 -3.73 -17.15
CA ASP A 128 -0.72 -5.12 -17.46
C ASP A 128 -1.21 -6.05 -16.34
N ILE A 129 -0.93 -5.72 -15.07
CA ILE A 129 -1.42 -6.48 -13.89
C ILE A 129 -2.95 -6.56 -13.88
N LEU A 130 -3.66 -5.44 -14.09
CA LEU A 130 -5.12 -5.41 -14.14
C LEU A 130 -5.66 -6.27 -15.30
N THR A 131 -5.00 -6.24 -16.45
CA THR A 131 -5.42 -6.96 -17.66
C THR A 131 -5.24 -8.47 -17.49
N THR A 132 -4.10 -8.91 -16.97
CA THR A 132 -3.78 -10.34 -16.78
C THR A 132 -4.43 -10.97 -15.54
N SER A 133 -4.91 -10.14 -14.61
CA SER A 133 -5.64 -10.62 -13.42
C SER A 133 -6.90 -11.43 -13.78
N PRO A 134 -7.33 -12.37 -12.91
CA PRO A 134 -8.57 -13.11 -13.08
C PRO A 134 -9.83 -12.23 -13.19
N ALA A 135 -10.95 -12.85 -13.57
CA ALA A 135 -12.23 -12.17 -13.68
C ALA A 135 -12.68 -11.56 -12.34
N ALA A 136 -12.56 -12.31 -11.24
CA ALA A 136 -12.71 -11.77 -9.89
C ALA A 136 -11.42 -11.06 -9.49
N MET A 137 -11.53 -9.79 -9.10
CA MET A 137 -10.39 -8.93 -8.79
C MET A 137 -10.63 -8.19 -7.49
N THR A 138 -9.67 -8.27 -6.60
CA THR A 138 -9.68 -7.57 -5.31
C THR A 138 -8.66 -6.45 -5.37
N ILE A 139 -9.12 -5.20 -5.25
CA ILE A 139 -8.25 -4.02 -5.26
C ILE A 139 -8.24 -3.39 -3.87
N THR A 140 -7.03 -3.09 -3.38
CA THR A 140 -6.84 -2.34 -2.14
C THR A 140 -6.53 -0.89 -2.48
N ILE A 141 -7.24 0.05 -1.85
CA ILE A 141 -7.13 1.49 -2.11
C ILE A 141 -6.91 2.32 -0.86
N MET A 142 -6.29 3.49 -1.03
CA MET A 142 -6.03 4.46 0.04
C MET A 142 -6.50 5.86 -0.37
N PRO A 143 -7.15 6.64 0.51
CA PRO A 143 -7.52 8.02 0.22
C PRO A 143 -6.32 8.87 -0.18
N LYS A 144 -6.47 9.74 -1.20
CA LYS A 144 -5.40 10.60 -1.73
C LYS A 144 -4.65 11.35 -0.63
N PHE A 145 -5.37 12.00 0.29
CA PHE A 145 -4.73 12.85 1.31
C PHE A 145 -3.80 12.05 2.24
N ILE A 146 -4.16 10.81 2.60
CA ILE A 146 -3.30 9.93 3.41
C ILE A 146 -2.11 9.48 2.56
N TYR A 147 -2.36 8.97 1.35
CA TYR A 147 -1.31 8.49 0.47
C TYR A 147 -0.26 9.57 0.20
N GLU A 148 -0.68 10.77 -0.21
CA GLU A 148 0.20 11.89 -0.46
C GLU A 148 0.99 12.28 0.80
N HIS A 149 0.35 12.28 1.98
CA HIS A 149 1.05 12.53 3.23
C HIS A 149 2.12 11.47 3.53
N MET A 150 1.82 10.21 3.24
CA MET A 150 2.72 9.09 3.42
C MET A 150 3.88 9.11 2.43
N VAL A 151 3.72 9.59 1.19
CA VAL A 151 4.80 9.60 0.22
C VAL A 151 5.52 10.94 0.08
N LYS A 152 5.05 12.02 0.73
CA LYS A 152 5.55 13.40 0.55
C LYS A 152 7.07 13.59 0.71
N ARG A 153 7.74 12.74 1.48
CA ARG A 153 9.20 12.82 1.73
C ARG A 153 10.00 11.75 0.96
N MET A 154 9.35 11.00 0.09
CA MET A 154 9.93 9.92 -0.71
C MET A 154 10.13 10.41 -2.15
N SER A 155 11.26 10.05 -2.77
CA SER A 155 11.41 10.29 -4.21
C SER A 155 10.59 9.25 -4.98
N SER A 156 9.98 9.66 -6.10
CA SER A 156 9.24 8.76 -6.98
C SER A 156 10.13 7.64 -7.54
N GLY A 157 11.41 7.93 -7.76
CA GLY A 157 12.40 6.94 -8.16
C GLY A 157 12.59 5.84 -7.11
N LEU A 158 12.72 6.21 -5.84
CA LEU A 158 12.89 5.26 -4.73
C LEU A 158 11.67 4.35 -4.57
N LEU A 159 10.45 4.90 -4.64
CA LEU A 159 9.23 4.10 -4.58
C LEU A 159 9.21 3.06 -5.70
N ARG A 160 9.56 3.45 -6.92
CA ARG A 160 9.55 2.55 -8.08
C ARG A 160 10.62 1.46 -8.03
N SER A 161 11.81 1.76 -7.50
CA SER A 161 12.95 0.84 -7.57
C SER A 161 13.08 -0.07 -6.35
N ALA A 162 12.57 0.36 -5.19
CA ALA A 162 12.81 -0.35 -3.94
C ALA A 162 11.56 -1.06 -3.38
N MET A 163 10.34 -0.59 -3.69
CA MET A 163 9.13 -1.21 -3.15
C MET A 163 9.04 -2.68 -3.55
N ASP A 164 8.69 -3.52 -2.58
CA ASP A 164 8.38 -4.92 -2.85
C ASP A 164 7.08 -5.03 -3.68
N HIS A 165 7.19 -5.67 -4.84
CA HIS A 165 6.11 -5.91 -5.79
C HIS A 165 5.89 -7.41 -6.02
N SER A 166 6.46 -8.25 -5.16
CA SER A 166 6.28 -9.69 -5.21
C SER A 166 4.80 -10.06 -5.16
N VAL A 167 4.43 -11.10 -5.91
CA VAL A 167 3.09 -11.66 -5.84
C VAL A 167 3.05 -12.50 -4.55
N PRO A 168 2.06 -12.32 -3.67
CA PRO A 168 1.93 -13.16 -2.48
C PRO A 168 1.86 -14.63 -2.87
N GLU A 169 2.63 -15.50 -2.20
CA GLU A 169 2.44 -16.95 -2.30
C GLU A 169 1.05 -17.31 -1.73
N VAL A 170 0.28 -18.10 -2.49
CA VAL A 170 -1.09 -18.53 -2.16
C VAL A 170 -1.06 -19.76 -1.27
#